data_AF-A0A397W1M4-F1
#
_entry.id   AF-A0A397W1M4-F1
#
_cell.length_a   1.000
_cell.length_b   1.000
_cell.length_c   1.000
_cell.angle_alpha   90.00
_cell.angle_beta   90.00
_cell.angle_gamma   90.00
#
_symmetry.space_group_name_H-M   'P 1'
#
loop_
_entity.id
_entity.type
_entity.pdbx_description
1 polymer ?
#
loop_
_entity_poly.entity_id
_entity_poly.type
_entity_poly.pdbx_seq_one_letter_code
_entity_poly.pdbx_strand_id
1 'polypeptide(L)' 'WEILYGKAISYNQKLAISQIYFLTCYHDLRPAINEEAPQCYVNLIKNCWDKNSEKRPSAKDLCEIFEKWQNN' A
#
# COMPACT_ATOMS: atom_id res chain seq x y z
N TRP A 1 -3.52 -2.20 2.91
CA TRP A 1 -2.66 -3.33 3.31
C TRP A 1 -3.10 -3.89 4.64
N GLU A 2 -3.04 -3.13 5.75
CA GLU A 2 -3.39 -3.63 7.09
C GLU A 2 -4.75 -4.31 7.18
N ILE A 3 -5.79 -3.72 6.58
CA ILE A 3 -7.16 -4.28 6.53
C ILE A 3 -7.18 -5.67 5.86
N LEU A 4 -6.43 -5.87 4.77
CA LEU A 4 -6.40 -7.14 4.05
C LEU A 4 -5.70 -8.25 4.83
N TYR A 5 -4.70 -7.90 5.63
CA TYR A 5 -3.85 -8.87 6.33
C TYR A 5 -4.17 -9.00 7.81
N GLY A 6 -5.11 -8.19 8.34
CA GLY A 6 -5.42 -8.14 9.77
C GLY A 6 -4.21 -7.82 10.65
N LYS A 7 -3.16 -7.21 10.06
CA LYS A 7 -1.87 -7.00 10.70
C LYS A 7 -1.52 -5.53 10.63
N ALA A 8 -1.43 -4.90 11.79
CA ALA A 8 -0.87 -3.56 11.90
C ALA A 8 0.58 -3.57 11.43
N ILE A 9 1.01 -2.54 10.72
CA ILE A 9 2.42 -2.30 10.46
C ILE A 9 3.02 -1.78 11.78
N SER A 10 3.29 -2.70 12.71
CA SER A 10 4.16 -2.37 13.83
C SER A 10 5.56 -2.25 13.26
N TYR A 11 6.05 -1.01 13.09
CA TYR A 11 7.49 -0.80 13.01
C TYR A 11 8.03 -1.35 14.32
N ASN A 12 8.66 -2.53 14.26
CA ASN A 12 9.28 -3.13 15.42
C ASN A 12 10.05 -2.02 16.14
N GLN A 13 9.86 -1.87 17.45
CA GLN A 13 10.62 -0.96 18.31
C GLN A 13 12.16 -1.13 18.20
N LYS A 14 12.61 -2.10 17.40
CA LYS A 14 14.00 -2.41 17.03
C LYS A 14 14.61 -1.45 16.00
N LEU A 15 13.84 -0.75 15.15
CA LEU A 15 14.40 0.13 14.12
C LEU A 15 14.16 1.60 14.48
N ALA A 16 15.20 2.42 14.35
CA ALA A 16 15.08 3.86 14.53
C ALA A 16 14.27 4.46 13.37
N ILE A 17 13.55 5.57 13.63
CA ILE A 17 12.76 6.29 12.63
C ILE A 17 13.60 6.67 11.40
N SER A 18 14.85 7.11 11.60
CA SER A 18 15.78 7.44 10.51
C SER A 18 16.08 6.24 9.60
N GLN A 19 16.22 5.03 10.15
CA GLN A 19 16.42 3.81 9.38
C GLN A 19 15.16 3.46 8.57
N ILE A 20 13.98 3.67 9.13
CA ILE A 20 12.70 3.46 8.43
C ILE A 20 12.60 4.40 7.23
N TYR A 21 12.89 5.69 7.41
CA TYR A 21 12.92 6.65 6.29
C TYR A 21 13.93 6.23 5.22
N PHE A 22 15.13 5.84 5.63
CA PHE A 22 16.17 5.43 4.70
C PHE A 22 15.72 4.21 3.86
N LEU A 23 15.20 3.18 4.51
CA LEU A 23 14.76 1.95 3.84
C LEU A 23 13.53 2.18 2.94
N THR A 24 12.56 2.99 3.37
CA THR A 24 11.31 3.21 2.60
C THR A 24 11.51 4.17 1.43
N CYS A 25 12.24 5.27 1.63
CA CYS A 25 12.44 6.30 0.60
C CYS A 25 13.55 5.95 -0.39
N TYR A 26 14.66 5.36 0.07
CA TYR A 26 15.83 5.13 -0.79
C TYR A 26 15.95 3.68 -1.28
N HIS A 27 15.54 2.71 -0.46
CA HIS A 27 15.56 1.29 -0.84
C HIS A 27 14.20 0.75 -1.32
N ASP A 28 13.19 1.61 -1.36
CA ASP A 28 11.83 1.26 -1.75
C ASP A 28 11.26 0.06 -0.99
N LEU A 29 11.68 -0.11 0.28
CA LEU A 29 11.16 -1.19 1.10
C LEU A 29 9.67 -0.98 1.31
N ARG A 30 8.87 -1.98 0.94
CA ARG A 30 7.42 -2.03 1.14
C ARG A 30 7.04 -3.33 1.85
N PRO A 31 5.93 -3.36 2.59
CA PRO A 31 5.38 -4.61 3.10
C PRO A 31 5.11 -5.60 1.96
N ALA A 32 5.33 -6.89 2.21
CA ALA A 32 5.05 -7.93 1.23
C ALA A 32 3.55 -7.95 0.89
N ILE A 33 3.23 -8.08 -0.40
CA ILE A 33 1.85 -8.26 -0.88
C ILE A 33 1.68 -9.76 -1.16
N ASN A 34 0.67 -10.38 -0.55
CA ASN A 34 0.23 -11.72 -0.92
C ASN A 34 -0.49 -11.64 -2.27
N GLU A 35 0.07 -12.30 -3.29
CA GLU A 35 -0.52 -12.37 -4.63
C GLU A 35 -1.78 -13.26 -4.67
N GLU A 36 -2.09 -14.02 -3.61
CA GLU A 36 -3.33 -14.80 -3.49
C GLU A 36 -4.53 -13.97 -3.00
N ALA A 37 -4.28 -12.76 -2.49
CA ALA A 37 -5.38 -11.84 -2.15
C ALA A 37 -6.19 -11.46 -3.41
N PRO A 38 -7.45 -10.99 -3.27
CA PRO A 38 -8.24 -10.65 -4.45
C PRO A 38 -7.51 -9.65 -5.35
N GLN A 39 -7.39 -9.98 -6.64
CA GLN A 39 -6.50 -9.30 -7.57
C GLN A 39 -6.79 -7.78 -7.68
N CYS A 40 -8.04 -7.38 -7.51
CA CYS A 40 -8.43 -5.97 -7.48
C CYS A 40 -7.70 -5.18 -6.39
N TYR A 41 -7.55 -5.74 -5.20
CA TYR A 41 -6.80 -5.13 -4.11
C TYR A 41 -5.29 -5.21 -4.32
N VAL A 42 -4.78 -6.32 -4.84
CA VAL A 42 -3.35 -6.48 -5.17
C VAL A 42 -2.91 -5.40 -6.16
N ASN A 43 -3.67 -5.24 -7.24
CA ASN A 43 -3.40 -4.22 -8.27
C ASN A 43 -3.51 -2.80 -7.70
N LEU A 44 -4.54 -2.55 -6.87
CA LEU A 44 -4.72 -1.24 -6.25
C LEU A 44 -3.54 -0.87 -5.33
N ILE A 45 -3.09 -1.79 -4.47
CA ILE A 45 -1.95 -1.54 -3.58
C ILE A 45 -0.67 -1.28 -4.38
N LYS A 46 -0.43 -2.03 -5.47
CA LYS A 46 0.72 -1.80 -6.36
C LYS A 46 0.69 -0.39 -6.96
N ASN A 47 -0.47 0.06 -7.45
CA ASN A 47 -0.62 1.42 -8.00
C ASN A 47 -0.45 2.51 -6.92
N CYS A 48 -1.03 2.32 -5.74
CA CYS A 48 -0.88 3.26 -4.62
C CYS A 48 0.57 3.41 -4.14
N TRP A 49 1.40 2.39 -4.36
CA TRP A 49 2.81 2.37 -3.95
C TRP A 49 3.80 2.63 -5.09
N ASP A 50 3.34 3.00 -6.29
CA ASP A 50 4.21 3.26 -7.44
C ASP A 50 5.29 4.30 -7.08
N LYS A 51 6.52 4.05 -7.55
CA LYS A 51 7.67 4.96 -7.34
C LYS A 51 7.42 6.32 -7.99
N ASN A 52 6.78 6.34 -9.15
CA ASN A 52 6.35 7.57 -9.79
C ASN A 52 5.05 8.06 -9.10
N SER A 53 5.13 9.22 -8.46
CA SER A 53 3.98 9.85 -7.80
C SER A 53 2.82 10.14 -8.75
N GLU A 54 3.08 10.40 -10.03
CA GLU A 54 2.05 10.67 -11.03
C GLU A 54 1.22 9.45 -11.40
N LYS A 55 1.74 8.24 -11.16
CA LYS A 55 1.03 6.99 -11.39
C LYS A 55 0.15 6.58 -10.22
N ARG A 56 0.29 7.24 -9.07
CA ARG A 56 -0.51 6.94 -7.89
C ARG A 56 -1.93 7.49 -8.10
N PRO A 57 -2.96 6.71 -7.80
CA PRO A 57 -4.33 7.21 -7.84
C PRO A 57 -4.48 8.35 -6.81
N SER A 58 -5.24 9.37 -7.18
CA SER A 58 -5.63 10.41 -6.25
C SER A 58 -6.65 9.87 -5.24
N ALA A 59 -6.88 10.60 -4.14
CA ALA A 59 -7.93 10.25 -3.20
C ALA A 59 -9.32 10.20 -3.87
N LYS A 60 -9.56 11.05 -4.88
CA LYS A 60 -10.80 11.04 -5.67
C LYS A 60 -10.94 9.75 -6.48
N ASP A 61 -9.89 9.36 -7.19
CA ASP A 61 -9.90 8.10 -7.97
C ASP A 61 -10.15 6.89 -7.06
N LEU A 62 -9.56 6.89 -5.86
CA LEU A 62 -9.79 5.84 -4.86
C LEU A 62 -11.25 5.77 -4.40
N CYS A 63 -11.89 6.91 -4.11
CA CYS A 63 -13.32 6.93 -3.77
C CYS A 63 -14.17 6.34 -4.89
N GLU A 64 -13.93 6.75 -6.15
CA GLU A 64 -14.67 6.23 -7.30
C GLU A 64 -14.46 4.71 -7.50
N ILE A 65 -13.25 4.21 -7.26
CA ILE A 65 -12.95 2.77 -7.30
C ILE A 65 -13.75 2.03 -6.22
N PHE A 66 -13.76 2.52 -4.99
CA PHE A 66 -14.45 1.87 -3.88
C PHE A 66 -15.98 1.94 -4.02
N GLU A 67 -16.53 3.05 -4.50
CA GLU A 67 -17.95 3.17 -4.82
C GLU A 67 -18.37 2.15 -5.90
N LYS A 68 -17.57 1.99 -6.95
CA LYS A 68 -17.83 0.97 -7.98
C LYS A 68 -17.81 -0.44 -7.39
N TRP A 69 -16.92 -0.74 -6.46
CA TRP A 69 -16.86 -2.06 -5.83
C TRP A 69 -18.03 -2.33 -4.88
N GLN A 70 -18.57 -1.32 -4.21
CA GLN A 70 -19.75 -1.47 -3.34
C GLN A 70 -21.05 -1.70 -4.13
N ASN A 71 -21.13 -1.16 -5.34
CA ASN A 71 -22.31 -1.24 -6.21
C ASN A 71 -22.28 -2.43 -7.19
N ASN A 72 -21.26 -3.28 -7.10
CA ASN A 72 -21.12 -4.54 -7.87
C ASN A 72 -21.42 -5.74 -6.97
#